data_AF-A0A1Y1Z2M0-F1
#
_entry.id   AF-A0A1Y1Z2M0-F1
#
_cell.length_a   1.000
_cell.length_b   1.000
_cell.length_c   1.000
_cell.angle_alpha   90.00
_cell.angle_beta   90.00
_cell.angle_gamma   90.00
#
_symmetry.space_group_name_H-M   'P 1'
#
loop_
_entity.id
_entity.type
_entity.pdbx_description
1 polymer ?
#
loop_
_entity_poly.entity_id
_entity_poly.type
_entity_poly.pdbx_seq_one_letter_code
_entity_poly.pdbx_strand_id
1 'polypeptide(L)'
;MCEEGEIPLIDVRNHYESRIGYFVTGRGDVAVRPQVRRFSQWPGYVARHVLGNEAFKKPIATYCTGGIRCEKGARWMQETLAAEGDRGDYPVYTLHGGIVAYQAWMQKEVEAGWKKPEDSFFKGKNYVFDARGAIAPDGGTEGKVATCHGCGKDEDRLGKCQRVGCHLVLVVCEPCEMEGGVACCEDCRRNVTMRHDEGSKARKLCRCESHREKSLWGDGGAKLGHSKPRQKTRGREVLVQ
;
A
#
# COMPACT_ATOMS: atom_id res chain seq x y z
N MET A 1 7.14 -10.16 -16.80
CA MET A 1 6.06 -9.51 -16.03
C MET A 1 6.28 -8.00 -15.83
N CYS A 2 7.14 -7.54 -14.92
CA CYS A 2 7.37 -6.09 -14.75
C CYS A 2 7.97 -5.46 -16.01
N GLU A 3 8.93 -6.13 -16.63
CA GLU A 3 9.62 -5.69 -17.86
C GLU A 3 8.65 -5.52 -19.05
N GLU A 4 7.78 -6.49 -19.29
CA GLU A 4 6.77 -6.43 -20.37
C GLU A 4 5.69 -5.36 -20.10
N GLY A 5 5.37 -5.10 -18.82
CA GLY A 5 4.40 -4.09 -18.40
C GLY A 5 2.94 -4.38 -18.80
N GLU A 6 2.61 -5.64 -19.08
CA GLU A 6 1.32 -6.01 -19.67
C GLU A 6 0.20 -6.22 -18.64
N ILE A 7 0.57 -6.57 -17.42
CA ILE A 7 -0.35 -6.93 -16.35
C ILE A 7 -0.36 -5.88 -15.24
N PRO A 8 -1.51 -5.66 -14.58
CA PRO A 8 -1.57 -4.74 -13.45
C PRO A 8 -0.72 -5.25 -12.30
N LEU A 9 0.13 -4.37 -11.79
CA LEU A 9 0.91 -4.57 -10.57
C LEU A 9 0.25 -3.82 -9.42
N ILE A 10 -0.12 -4.51 -8.35
CA ILE A 10 -0.86 -3.90 -7.22
C ILE A 10 -0.06 -4.00 -5.92
N ASP A 11 0.12 -2.86 -5.26
CA ASP A 11 0.70 -2.77 -3.94
C ASP A 11 -0.34 -3.12 -2.86
N VAL A 12 -0.09 -4.15 -2.06
CA VAL A 12 -0.98 -4.60 -0.99
C VAL A 12 -0.61 -3.96 0.36
N ARG A 13 0.35 -3.03 0.37
CA ARG A 13 0.76 -2.32 1.58
C ARG A 13 -0.21 -1.20 1.95
N ASN A 14 -0.02 -0.62 3.14
CA ASN A 14 -0.75 0.59 3.51
C ASN A 14 -0.22 1.76 2.67
N HIS A 15 -1.08 2.74 2.39
CA HIS A 15 -0.76 3.86 1.50
C HIS A 15 0.47 4.69 1.93
N TYR A 16 0.80 4.75 3.23
CA TYR A 16 1.99 5.46 3.69
C TYR A 16 3.29 4.73 3.31
N GLU A 17 3.24 3.40 3.18
CA GLU A 17 4.38 2.57 2.76
C GLU A 17 4.62 2.75 1.25
N SER A 18 3.54 2.72 0.47
CA SER A 18 3.56 2.94 -0.98
C SER A 18 3.90 4.38 -1.40
N ARG A 19 3.83 5.31 -0.46
CA ARG A 19 4.20 6.71 -0.68
C ARG A 19 5.71 6.88 -0.83
N ILE A 20 6.49 6.16 -0.02
CA ILE A 20 7.94 6.33 0.06
C ILE A 20 8.71 5.36 -0.83
N GLY A 21 8.05 4.37 -1.41
CA GLY A 21 8.62 3.51 -2.44
C GLY A 21 7.57 2.63 -3.08
N TYR A 22 7.75 2.26 -4.33
CA TYR A 22 6.80 1.49 -5.13
C TYR A 22 7.47 0.91 -6.37
N PHE A 23 6.82 -0.06 -7.01
CA PHE A 23 7.30 -0.57 -8.29
C PHE A 23 6.80 0.27 -9.47
N VAL A 24 7.64 0.35 -10.50
CA VAL A 24 7.28 0.80 -11.85
C VAL A 24 7.45 -0.36 -12.83
N THR A 25 6.67 -0.38 -13.91
CA THR A 25 6.84 -1.37 -15.00
C THR A 25 7.96 -0.93 -15.95
N GLY A 26 8.37 -1.80 -16.87
CA GLY A 26 9.30 -1.48 -17.96
C GLY A 26 8.76 -0.45 -18.95
N ARG A 27 7.44 -0.22 -18.95
CA ARG A 27 6.78 0.87 -19.69
C ARG A 27 6.81 2.21 -18.94
N GLY A 28 7.28 2.22 -17.69
CA GLY A 28 7.27 3.39 -16.81
C GLY A 28 5.97 3.59 -16.03
N ASP A 29 5.00 2.68 -16.14
CA ASP A 29 3.74 2.78 -15.40
C ASP A 29 3.96 2.50 -13.92
N VAL A 30 3.40 3.36 -13.07
CA VAL A 30 3.43 3.17 -11.62
C VAL A 30 2.46 2.07 -11.23
N ALA A 31 2.88 1.19 -10.32
CA ALA A 31 1.99 0.19 -9.73
C ALA A 31 0.71 0.83 -9.18
N VAL A 32 -0.40 0.10 -9.22
CA VAL A 32 -1.63 0.48 -8.55
C VAL A 32 -1.35 0.53 -7.05
N ARG A 33 -1.54 1.72 -6.45
CA ARG A 33 -1.31 1.98 -5.02
C ARG A 33 -2.64 2.31 -4.34
N PRO A 34 -3.35 1.30 -3.82
CA PRO A 34 -4.59 1.51 -3.07
C PRO A 34 -4.35 2.48 -1.92
N GLN A 35 -5.23 3.47 -1.77
CA GLN A 35 -5.14 4.42 -0.67
C GLN A 35 -5.66 3.84 0.66
N VAL A 36 -5.50 2.53 0.90
CA VAL A 36 -5.93 1.86 2.13
C VAL A 36 -5.01 2.23 3.29
N ARG A 37 -5.57 2.41 4.49
CA ARG A 37 -4.79 2.72 5.70
C ARG A 37 -4.42 1.46 6.49
N ARG A 38 -5.24 0.41 6.36
CA ARG A 38 -5.03 -0.88 7.03
C ARG A 38 -5.33 -2.00 6.05
N PHE A 39 -4.57 -3.07 6.16
CA PHE A 39 -4.79 -4.29 5.37
C PHE A 39 -6.21 -4.87 5.55
N SER A 40 -6.88 -4.67 6.68
CA SER A 40 -8.27 -5.08 6.88
C SER A 40 -9.26 -4.43 5.90
N GLN A 41 -8.87 -3.34 5.24
CA GLN A 41 -9.67 -2.66 4.20
C GLN A 41 -9.49 -3.30 2.81
N TRP A 42 -8.51 -4.19 2.62
CA TRP A 42 -8.19 -4.81 1.34
C TRP A 42 -9.39 -5.53 0.70
N PRO A 43 -10.18 -6.35 1.42
CA PRO A 43 -11.40 -6.95 0.86
C PRO A 43 -12.39 -5.92 0.29
N GLY A 44 -12.57 -4.81 1.02
CA GLY A 44 -13.41 -3.68 0.59
C GLY A 44 -12.88 -3.00 -0.67
N TYR A 45 -11.55 -2.87 -0.79
CA TYR A 45 -10.91 -2.25 -1.93
C TYR A 45 -11.12 -3.08 -3.20
N VAL A 46 -10.82 -4.38 -3.15
CA VAL A 46 -11.02 -5.29 -4.30
C VAL A 46 -12.48 -5.29 -4.73
N ALA A 47 -13.42 -5.37 -3.78
CA ALA A 47 -14.84 -5.41 -4.09
C ALA A 47 -15.36 -4.17 -4.83
N ARG A 48 -14.74 -2.99 -4.64
CA ARG A 48 -15.18 -1.74 -5.26
C ARG A 48 -14.37 -1.30 -6.47
N HIS A 49 -13.07 -1.56 -6.47
CA HIS A 49 -12.15 -0.99 -7.46
C HIS A 49 -11.63 -2.03 -8.46
N VAL A 50 -11.72 -3.32 -8.12
CA VAL A 50 -11.21 -4.41 -8.95
C VAL A 50 -12.34 -5.23 -9.56
N LEU A 51 -13.35 -5.62 -8.78
CA LEU A 51 -14.54 -6.31 -9.32
C LEU A 51 -15.27 -5.40 -10.32
N GLY A 52 -15.70 -5.94 -11.46
CA GLY A 52 -16.38 -5.16 -12.51
C GLY A 52 -15.46 -4.31 -13.38
N ASN A 53 -14.16 -4.24 -13.08
CA ASN A 53 -13.25 -3.32 -13.75
C ASN A 53 -12.42 -4.03 -14.84
N GLU A 54 -12.66 -3.66 -16.09
CA GLU A 54 -12.00 -4.20 -17.29
C GLU A 54 -10.47 -4.16 -17.25
N ALA A 55 -9.87 -3.13 -16.62
CA ALA A 55 -8.42 -3.05 -16.46
C ALA A 55 -7.85 -4.24 -15.66
N PHE A 56 -8.70 -4.83 -14.83
CA PHE A 56 -8.45 -6.02 -14.06
C PHE A 56 -9.25 -7.20 -14.63
N LYS A 57 -9.35 -7.41 -15.94
CA LYS A 57 -9.83 -8.68 -16.53
C LYS A 57 -8.72 -9.42 -17.28
N LYS A 58 -7.60 -9.65 -16.57
CA LYS A 58 -6.36 -10.28 -17.08
C LYS A 58 -5.52 -10.82 -15.91
N PRO A 59 -4.36 -11.46 -16.06
CA PRO A 59 -3.55 -11.80 -14.89
C PRO A 59 -3.14 -10.56 -14.09
N ILE A 60 -2.96 -10.70 -12.76
CA ILE A 60 -2.55 -9.61 -11.86
C ILE A 60 -1.29 -10.02 -11.12
N ALA A 61 -0.37 -9.10 -10.91
CA ALA A 61 0.74 -9.27 -9.98
C ALA A 61 0.51 -8.45 -8.72
N THR A 62 0.83 -9.01 -7.55
CA THR A 62 0.72 -8.32 -6.26
C THR A 62 2.03 -8.38 -5.49
N TYR A 63 2.31 -7.34 -4.70
CA TYR A 63 3.50 -7.30 -3.85
C TYR A 63 3.23 -6.59 -2.52
N CYS A 64 4.06 -6.92 -1.53
CA CYS A 64 4.14 -6.22 -0.26
C CYS A 64 5.57 -6.31 0.28
N THR A 65 5.84 -5.81 1.49
CA THR A 65 7.19 -5.78 2.07
C THR A 65 7.86 -7.16 2.09
N GLY A 66 7.20 -8.18 2.65
CA GLY A 66 7.78 -9.50 2.90
C GLY A 66 6.88 -10.69 2.57
N GLY A 67 5.91 -10.52 1.67
CA GLY A 67 5.04 -11.61 1.17
C GLY A 67 3.77 -11.91 1.99
N ILE A 68 3.80 -11.81 3.32
CA ILE A 68 2.68 -12.26 4.20
C ILE A 68 1.31 -11.65 3.84
N ARG A 69 1.26 -10.34 3.54
CA ARG A 69 -0.01 -9.69 3.12
C ARG A 69 -0.46 -10.15 1.75
N CYS A 70 0.47 -10.49 0.86
CA CYS A 70 0.13 -11.00 -0.46
C CYS A 70 -0.39 -12.44 -0.38
N GLU A 71 0.21 -13.32 0.42
CA GLU A 71 -0.29 -14.70 0.58
C GLU A 71 -1.77 -14.72 0.98
N LYS A 72 -2.17 -13.84 1.90
CA LYS A 72 -3.57 -13.70 2.33
C LYS A 72 -4.40 -12.89 1.34
N GLY A 73 -3.89 -11.74 0.92
CA GLY A 73 -4.61 -10.76 0.10
C GLY A 73 -4.82 -11.21 -1.34
N ALA A 74 -3.79 -11.78 -1.97
CA ALA A 74 -3.83 -12.35 -3.32
C ALA A 74 -4.70 -13.60 -3.36
N ARG A 75 -4.60 -14.49 -2.37
CA ARG A 75 -5.50 -15.66 -2.28
C ARG A 75 -6.96 -15.23 -2.14
N TRP A 76 -7.26 -14.32 -1.22
CA TRP A 76 -8.63 -13.81 -1.05
C TRP A 76 -9.13 -13.13 -2.33
N MET A 77 -8.26 -12.38 -3.02
CA MET A 77 -8.57 -11.74 -4.29
C MET A 77 -8.86 -12.79 -5.38
N GLN A 78 -8.01 -13.81 -5.54
CA GLN A 78 -8.24 -14.93 -6.46
C GLN A 78 -9.58 -15.62 -6.19
N GLU A 79 -9.85 -16.01 -4.93
CA GLU A 79 -11.09 -16.68 -4.54
C GLU A 79 -12.32 -15.82 -4.84
N THR A 80 -12.25 -14.52 -4.53
CA THR A 80 -13.36 -13.59 -4.75
C THR A 80 -13.61 -13.37 -6.24
N LEU A 81 -12.54 -13.20 -7.02
CA LEU A 81 -12.65 -12.96 -8.45
C LEU A 81 -13.18 -14.18 -9.22
N ALA A 82 -12.76 -15.38 -8.81
CA ALA A 82 -13.28 -16.63 -9.38
C ALA A 82 -14.76 -16.84 -9.04
N ALA A 83 -15.18 -16.52 -7.81
CA ALA A 83 -16.55 -16.70 -7.36
C ALA A 83 -17.57 -15.80 -8.08
N GLU A 84 -17.18 -14.58 -8.45
CA GLU A 84 -18.05 -13.62 -9.13
C GLU A 84 -18.12 -13.86 -10.65
N GLY A 85 -17.24 -14.70 -11.23
CA GLY A 85 -17.25 -15.11 -12.64
C GLY A 85 -16.92 -14.02 -13.67
N ASP A 86 -16.66 -12.79 -13.22
CA ASP A 86 -16.65 -11.59 -14.05
C ASP A 86 -15.36 -11.38 -14.88
N ARG A 87 -14.28 -12.12 -14.59
CA ARG A 87 -12.98 -11.95 -15.27
C ARG A 87 -12.42 -13.21 -15.94
N GLY A 88 -13.04 -14.38 -15.82
CA GLY A 88 -12.40 -15.67 -16.13
C GLY A 88 -11.36 -16.09 -15.08
N ASP A 89 -10.82 -17.31 -15.16
CA ASP A 89 -9.89 -17.90 -14.17
C ASP A 89 -8.45 -17.33 -14.26
N TYR A 90 -8.30 -16.03 -14.52
CA TYR A 90 -6.98 -15.41 -14.58
C TYR A 90 -6.27 -15.50 -13.22
N PRO A 91 -4.97 -15.85 -13.21
CA PRO A 91 -4.21 -15.98 -11.97
C PRO A 91 -3.83 -14.63 -11.37
N VAL A 92 -3.82 -14.57 -10.04
CA VAL A 92 -3.23 -13.52 -9.22
C VAL A 92 -1.89 -14.01 -8.71
N TYR A 93 -0.83 -13.50 -9.31
CA TYR A 93 0.55 -13.76 -8.91
C TYR A 93 0.95 -12.93 -7.70
N THR A 94 1.87 -13.47 -6.91
CA THR A 94 2.47 -12.80 -5.76
C THR A 94 3.99 -12.78 -5.92
N LEU A 95 4.61 -11.64 -5.67
CA LEU A 95 6.06 -11.55 -5.52
C LEU A 95 6.51 -12.34 -4.29
N HIS A 96 7.10 -13.51 -4.53
CA HIS A 96 7.59 -14.39 -3.47
C HIS A 96 8.65 -13.68 -2.62
N GLY A 97 8.48 -13.71 -1.28
CA GLY A 97 9.35 -12.98 -0.35
C GLY A 97 9.22 -11.44 -0.39
N GLY A 98 8.34 -10.89 -1.25
CA GLY A 98 8.05 -9.47 -1.32
C GLY A 98 9.21 -8.59 -1.77
N ILE A 99 9.11 -7.29 -1.46
CA ILE A 99 10.11 -6.27 -1.80
C ILE A 99 11.47 -6.62 -1.18
N VAL A 100 11.50 -7.19 0.04
CA VAL A 100 12.76 -7.57 0.71
C VAL A 100 13.53 -8.60 -0.11
N ALA A 101 12.86 -9.66 -0.59
CA ALA A 101 13.52 -10.66 -1.43
C ALA A 101 13.95 -10.09 -2.78
N TYR A 102 13.12 -9.21 -3.38
CA TYR A 102 13.48 -8.52 -4.62
C TYR A 102 14.72 -7.64 -4.47
N GLN A 103 14.82 -6.85 -3.41
CA GLN A 103 15.98 -6.00 -3.13
C GLN A 103 17.24 -6.85 -2.92
N ALA A 104 17.14 -7.96 -2.16
CA ALA A 104 18.26 -8.87 -1.96
C ALA A 104 18.72 -9.56 -3.26
N TRP A 105 17.78 -9.89 -4.15
CA TRP A 105 18.11 -10.40 -5.48
C TRP A 105 18.79 -9.32 -6.33
N MET A 106 18.20 -8.12 -6.44
CA MET A 106 18.79 -7.01 -7.18
C MET A 106 20.21 -6.68 -6.74
N GLN A 107 20.46 -6.68 -5.42
CA GLN A 107 21.79 -6.43 -4.87
C GLN A 107 22.82 -7.46 -5.39
N LYS A 108 22.47 -8.75 -5.41
CA LYS A 108 23.34 -9.80 -5.95
C LYS A 108 23.60 -9.65 -7.45
N GLU A 109 22.59 -9.24 -8.22
CA GLU A 109 22.74 -8.98 -9.66
C GLU A 109 23.68 -7.80 -9.93
N VAL A 110 23.61 -6.76 -9.09
CA VAL A 110 24.50 -5.59 -9.15
C VAL A 110 25.93 -5.96 -8.76
N GLU A 111 26.11 -6.71 -7.66
CA GLU A 111 27.43 -7.17 -7.20
C GLU A 111 28.12 -8.08 -8.24
N ALA A 112 27.35 -8.89 -8.95
CA ALA A 112 27.84 -9.74 -10.02
C ALA A 112 28.03 -8.99 -11.37
N GLY A 113 27.65 -7.72 -11.46
CA GLY A 113 27.81 -6.88 -12.65
C GLY A 113 26.79 -7.13 -13.76
N TRP A 114 25.73 -7.90 -13.52
CA TRP A 114 24.67 -8.20 -14.50
C TRP A 114 23.64 -7.07 -14.62
N LYS A 115 23.48 -6.28 -13.56
CA LYS A 115 22.55 -5.15 -13.49
C LYS A 115 23.21 -3.95 -12.85
N LYS A 116 22.62 -2.78 -13.06
CA LYS A 116 22.93 -1.54 -12.35
C LYS A 116 21.81 -1.21 -11.36
N PRO A 117 22.07 -0.42 -10.30
CA PRO A 117 21.03 0.01 -9.37
C PRO A 117 19.81 0.66 -10.06
N GLU A 118 20.03 1.39 -11.15
CA GLU A 118 18.97 2.09 -11.89
C GLU A 118 18.01 1.13 -12.61
N ASP A 119 18.46 -0.08 -12.92
CA ASP A 119 17.66 -1.14 -13.56
C ASP A 119 16.60 -1.72 -12.59
N SER A 120 16.65 -1.38 -11.31
CA SER A 120 15.63 -1.76 -10.34
C SER A 120 14.28 -1.16 -10.73
N PHE A 121 13.27 -2.02 -10.85
CA PHE A 121 11.88 -1.62 -11.00
C PHE A 121 11.29 -1.05 -9.70
N PHE A 122 11.89 -1.34 -8.54
CA PHE A 122 11.49 -0.74 -7.27
C PHE A 122 12.16 0.62 -7.11
N LYS A 123 11.36 1.68 -6.97
CA LYS A 123 11.81 3.07 -6.76
C LYS A 123 11.53 3.51 -5.33
N GLY A 124 12.40 4.33 -4.75
CA GLY A 124 12.28 4.81 -3.38
C GLY A 124 12.69 3.76 -2.33
N LYS A 125 12.19 3.92 -1.10
CA LYS A 125 12.51 3.06 0.05
C LYS A 125 11.38 2.12 0.41
N ASN A 126 11.76 0.93 0.85
CA ASN A 126 10.84 -0.08 1.36
C ASN A 126 10.60 0.14 2.85
N TYR A 127 9.37 0.47 3.24
CA TYR A 127 9.01 0.55 4.66
C TYR A 127 9.14 -0.81 5.34
N VAL A 128 9.83 -0.84 6.49
CA VAL A 128 9.98 -2.03 7.34
C VAL A 128 9.51 -1.74 8.76
N PHE A 129 8.90 -2.75 9.39
CA PHE A 129 8.23 -2.61 10.69
C PHE A 129 9.19 -2.80 11.89
N ASP A 130 10.45 -2.38 11.73
CA ASP A 130 11.46 -2.44 12.79
C ASP A 130 12.13 -1.07 12.98
N ALA A 131 13.13 -0.99 13.87
CA ALA A 131 13.81 0.25 14.23
C ALA A 131 14.43 0.99 13.03
N ARG A 132 14.66 0.32 11.90
CA ARG A 132 15.20 0.93 10.68
C ARG A 132 14.18 1.82 9.97
N GLY A 133 12.87 1.54 10.13
CA GLY A 133 11.76 2.29 9.53
C GLY A 133 11.63 2.14 8.01
N ALA A 134 12.70 2.34 7.24
CA ALA A 134 12.71 2.12 5.80
C ALA A 134 14.10 1.69 5.30
N ILE A 135 14.14 0.81 4.29
CA ILE A 135 15.37 0.29 3.68
C ILE A 135 15.42 0.72 2.21
N ALA A 136 16.46 1.44 1.84
CA ALA A 136 16.78 1.74 0.44
C ALA A 136 17.40 0.52 -0.24
N PRO A 137 17.20 0.32 -1.57
CA PRO A 137 17.84 -0.76 -2.33
C PRO A 137 19.37 -0.79 -2.21
N ASP A 138 20.01 0.38 -2.05
CA ASP A 138 21.46 0.60 -2.00
C ASP A 138 21.96 1.03 -0.60
N GLY A 139 21.06 1.09 0.40
CA GLY A 139 21.37 1.68 1.72
C GLY A 139 21.63 3.19 1.72
N GLY A 140 21.44 3.87 0.57
CA GLY A 140 21.73 5.27 0.36
C GLY A 140 20.54 6.22 0.61
N THR A 141 20.79 7.51 0.33
CA THR A 141 19.80 8.60 0.41
C THR A 141 19.29 9.06 -0.95
N GLU A 142 19.80 8.47 -2.04
CA GLU A 142 19.42 8.78 -3.42
C GLU A 142 18.10 8.07 -3.81
N GLY A 143 17.42 8.59 -4.84
CA GLY A 143 16.20 7.97 -5.37
C GLY A 143 14.93 8.16 -4.53
N LYS A 144 14.85 9.23 -3.73
CA LYS A 144 13.63 9.61 -3.00
C LYS A 144 12.48 9.87 -3.99
N VAL A 145 11.33 9.24 -3.74
CA VAL A 145 10.13 9.36 -4.58
C VAL A 145 8.99 10.14 -3.90
N ALA A 146 9.25 10.67 -2.71
CA ALA A 146 8.30 11.40 -1.91
C ALA A 146 8.90 12.75 -1.48
N THR A 147 8.01 13.63 -1.02
CA THR A 147 8.36 14.97 -0.55
C THR A 147 7.79 15.23 0.84
N CYS A 148 8.50 16.06 1.61
CA CYS A 148 8.10 16.48 2.93
C CYS A 148 6.76 17.22 2.87
N HIS A 149 5.81 16.87 3.73
CA HIS A 149 4.51 17.53 3.82
C HIS A 149 4.59 18.96 4.37
N GLY A 150 5.71 19.32 5.02
CA GLY A 150 5.93 20.66 5.57
C GLY A 150 6.51 21.62 4.53
N CYS A 151 7.68 21.28 3.99
CA CYS A 151 8.46 22.17 3.12
C CYS A 151 8.55 21.73 1.65
N GLY A 152 8.04 20.56 1.28
CA GLY A 152 8.04 20.08 -0.10
C GLY A 152 9.37 19.52 -0.63
N LYS A 153 10.46 19.55 0.14
CA LYS A 153 11.74 18.95 -0.28
C LYS A 153 11.66 17.43 -0.38
N ASP A 154 12.50 16.82 -1.22
CA ASP A 154 12.61 15.37 -1.35
C ASP A 154 12.93 14.70 -0.02
N GLU A 155 12.05 13.80 0.40
CA GLU A 155 12.11 13.16 1.70
C GLU A 155 11.40 11.80 1.69
N ASP A 156 11.89 10.86 2.49
CA ASP A 156 11.28 9.54 2.69
C ASP A 156 11.06 9.20 4.17
N ARG A 157 11.60 10.03 5.07
CA ARG A 157 11.40 9.91 6.50
C ARG A 157 9.92 10.03 6.86
N LEU A 158 9.41 9.04 7.59
CA LEU A 158 8.04 9.01 8.05
C LEU A 158 7.93 9.61 9.46
N GLY A 159 6.96 10.52 9.63
CA GLY A 159 6.55 11.09 10.91
C GLY A 159 5.05 10.96 11.11
N LYS A 160 4.53 11.53 12.18
CA LYS A 160 3.08 11.61 12.44
C LYS A 160 2.59 13.05 12.28
N CYS A 161 1.31 13.20 11.98
CA CYS A 161 0.67 14.49 12.10
C CYS A 161 0.84 15.05 13.53
N GLN A 162 1.23 16.32 13.63
CA GLN A 162 1.44 17.00 14.91
C GLN A 162 0.17 17.14 15.77
N ARG A 163 -1.02 17.09 15.16
CA ARG A 163 -2.29 17.30 15.86
C ARG A 163 -2.56 16.12 16.79
N VAL A 164 -2.79 16.40 18.07
CA VAL A 164 -3.23 15.40 19.05
C VAL A 164 -4.51 14.71 18.55
N GLY A 165 -4.51 13.37 18.57
CA GLY A 165 -5.61 12.53 18.09
C GLY A 165 -5.59 12.23 16.58
N CYS A 166 -4.79 12.95 15.78
CA CYS A 166 -4.55 12.58 14.38
C CYS A 166 -3.35 11.64 14.27
N HIS A 167 -3.61 10.36 14.01
CA HIS A 167 -2.55 9.36 13.82
C HIS A 167 -2.26 9.08 12.34
N LEU A 168 -2.31 10.10 11.49
CA LEU A 168 -1.92 9.95 10.10
C LEU A 168 -0.40 9.96 10.01
N VAL A 169 0.15 9.01 9.25
CA VAL A 169 1.58 8.92 8.96
C VAL A 169 1.88 9.82 7.77
N LEU A 170 2.87 10.69 7.90
CA LEU A 170 3.27 11.69 6.92
C LEU A 170 4.74 11.48 6.55
N VAL A 171 5.14 12.05 5.43
CA VAL A 171 6.56 12.22 5.10
C VAL A 171 7.01 13.56 5.69
N VAL A 172 7.95 13.53 6.62
CA VAL A 172 8.37 14.69 7.41
C VAL A 172 9.89 14.69 7.56
N CYS A 173 10.53 15.71 7.02
CA CYS A 173 11.96 15.89 7.19
C CYS A 173 12.30 16.35 8.60
N GLU A 174 13.53 16.09 9.02
CA GLU A 174 14.01 16.44 10.37
C GLU A 174 13.84 17.93 10.71
N PRO A 175 14.20 18.91 9.85
CA PRO A 175 13.97 20.32 10.15
C PRO A 175 12.49 20.66 10.44
N CYS A 176 11.56 20.21 9.59
CA CYS A 176 10.14 20.48 9.81
C CYS A 176 9.58 19.77 11.04
N GLU A 177 10.18 18.65 11.45
CA GLU A 177 9.81 18.01 12.71
C GLU A 177 10.29 18.83 13.92
N MET A 178 11.51 19.36 13.86
CA MET A 178 12.10 20.20 14.91
C MET A 178 11.42 21.57 15.03
N GLU A 179 10.88 22.12 13.94
CA GLU A 179 10.17 23.41 13.88
C GLU A 179 8.73 23.36 14.47
N GLY A 180 8.40 22.32 15.23
CA GLY A 180 7.08 22.17 15.87
C GLY A 180 6.18 21.13 15.20
N GLY A 181 6.69 20.39 14.22
CA GLY A 181 6.00 19.30 13.55
C GLY A 181 5.25 19.71 12.28
N VAL A 182 4.57 18.73 11.67
CA VAL A 182 3.80 18.94 10.44
C VAL A 182 2.35 18.50 10.63
N ALA A 183 1.42 19.36 10.25
CA ALA A 183 -0.01 19.03 10.17
C ALA A 183 -0.38 18.50 8.78
N CYS A 184 -1.18 17.44 8.73
CA CYS A 184 -1.62 16.82 7.47
C CYS A 184 -2.62 17.66 6.66
N CYS A 185 -3.28 18.63 7.29
CA CYS A 185 -4.17 19.60 6.65
C CYS A 185 -4.35 20.83 7.54
N GLU A 186 -5.00 21.86 7.02
CA GLU A 186 -5.28 23.09 7.76
C GLU A 186 -6.10 22.85 9.03
N ASP A 187 -7.08 21.96 9.01
CA ASP A 187 -7.88 21.63 10.19
C ASP A 187 -7.01 21.10 11.33
N CYS A 188 -6.00 20.30 10.98
CA CYS A 188 -5.02 19.79 11.93
C CYS A 188 -4.01 20.85 12.36
N ARG A 189 -3.72 21.84 11.51
CA ARG A 189 -2.86 22.97 11.83
C ARG A 189 -3.53 23.93 12.82
N ARG A 190 -4.83 24.20 12.64
CA ARG A 190 -5.61 25.13 13.50
C ARG A 190 -5.91 24.55 14.89
N ASN A 191 -5.95 23.22 15.03
CA ASN A 191 -6.46 22.54 16.23
C ASN A 191 -5.43 21.59 16.86
N VAL A 192 -4.17 22.02 16.97
CA VAL A 192 -3.04 21.16 17.41
C VAL A 192 -3.30 20.47 18.76
N THR A 193 -3.95 21.18 19.70
CA THR A 193 -4.16 20.75 21.09
C THR A 193 -5.60 20.40 21.46
N MET A 194 -6.54 20.36 20.50
CA MET A 194 -7.94 20.00 20.78
C MET A 194 -8.00 18.58 21.34
N ARG A 195 -7.98 18.49 22.67
CA ARG A 195 -8.25 17.28 23.43
C ARG A 195 -9.65 16.82 23.03
N HIS A 196 -9.81 15.51 22.90
CA HIS A 196 -11.13 14.92 22.67
C HIS A 196 -12.11 15.52 23.68
N ASP A 197 -13.17 16.14 23.18
CA ASP A 197 -14.32 16.52 23.98
C ASP A 197 -14.76 15.27 24.77
N GLU A 198 -14.77 15.37 26.11
CA GLU A 198 -15.01 14.29 27.07
C GLU A 198 -16.49 13.83 27.04
N GLY A 199 -16.98 13.46 25.86
CA GLY A 199 -18.36 13.06 25.61
C GLY A 199 -18.64 12.50 24.21
N SER A 200 -17.75 12.71 23.23
CA SER A 200 -17.94 12.19 21.86
C SER A 200 -17.26 10.83 21.68
N LYS A 201 -18.04 9.73 21.68
CA LYS A 201 -17.57 8.35 21.45
C LYS A 201 -16.86 8.12 20.10
N ALA A 202 -16.99 9.04 19.13
CA ALA A 202 -16.35 8.93 17.83
C ALA A 202 -15.16 9.90 17.70
N ARG A 203 -13.96 9.36 17.43
CA ARG A 203 -12.81 10.18 17.01
C ARG A 203 -13.12 10.82 15.65
N LYS A 204 -13.35 12.13 15.61
CA LYS A 204 -13.60 12.86 14.34
C LYS A 204 -12.35 12.82 13.45
N LEU A 205 -12.50 12.32 12.22
CA LEU A 205 -11.44 12.32 11.20
C LEU A 205 -11.10 13.77 10.79
N CYS A 206 -9.85 14.03 10.40
CA CYS A 206 -9.48 15.30 9.77
C CYS A 206 -10.14 15.42 8.38
N ARG A 207 -10.30 16.64 7.88
CA ARG A 207 -10.74 16.89 6.48
C ARG A 207 -9.97 16.07 5.45
N CYS A 208 -8.65 15.98 5.60
CA CYS A 208 -7.79 15.15 4.74
C CYS A 208 -8.21 13.68 4.69
N GLU A 209 -8.42 13.09 5.86
CA GLU A 209 -8.70 11.67 6.02
C GLU A 209 -10.15 11.36 5.65
N SER A 210 -11.07 12.28 5.95
CA SER A 210 -12.45 12.23 5.45
C SER A 210 -12.49 12.26 3.92
N HIS A 211 -11.68 13.11 3.29
CA HIS A 211 -11.59 13.18 1.83
C HIS A 211 -11.01 11.88 1.24
N ARG A 212 -9.93 11.33 1.85
CA ARG A 212 -9.36 10.03 1.44
C ARG A 212 -10.37 8.89 1.58
N GLU A 213 -11.08 8.80 2.70
CA GLU A 213 -12.10 7.76 2.88
C GLU A 213 -13.25 7.93 1.89
N LYS A 214 -13.68 9.17 1.60
CA LYS A 214 -14.71 9.43 0.58
C LYS A 214 -14.23 9.09 -0.83
N SER A 215 -12.97 9.37 -1.19
CA SER A 215 -12.44 9.00 -2.52
C SER A 215 -12.29 7.49 -2.68
N LEU A 216 -11.97 6.78 -1.58
CA LEU A 216 -11.80 5.33 -1.60
C LEU A 216 -13.14 4.56 -1.56
N TRP A 217 -14.16 5.11 -0.90
CA TRP A 217 -15.39 4.36 -0.61
C TRP A 217 -16.68 4.98 -1.13
N GLY A 218 -16.64 6.23 -1.60
CA GLY A 218 -17.83 7.04 -1.85
C GLY A 218 -18.56 7.40 -0.56
N ASP A 219 -19.81 7.84 -0.69
CA ASP A 219 -20.65 8.24 0.45
C ASP A 219 -21.11 7.06 1.32
N GLY A 220 -20.99 5.82 0.83
CA GLY A 220 -21.36 4.60 1.56
C GLY A 220 -20.32 4.12 2.59
N GLY A 221 -19.11 4.71 2.61
CA GLY A 221 -18.02 4.33 3.51
C GLY A 221 -17.50 2.90 3.32
N ALA A 222 -16.50 2.49 4.10
CA ALA A 222 -15.78 1.21 3.92
C ALA A 222 -16.61 -0.07 4.20
N LYS A 223 -17.88 0.05 4.61
CA LYS A 223 -18.73 -1.11 4.93
C LYS A 223 -18.92 -1.96 3.68
N LEU A 224 -18.37 -3.16 3.68
CA LEU A 224 -18.78 -4.21 2.76
C LEU A 224 -20.27 -4.48 3.05
N GLY A 225 -21.14 -4.38 2.04
CA GLY A 225 -22.48 -4.95 2.13
C GLY A 225 -22.34 -6.40 2.59
N HIS A 226 -23.18 -6.84 3.53
CA HIS A 226 -23.09 -8.18 4.10
C HIS A 226 -23.00 -9.21 2.97
N SER A 227 -21.83 -9.81 2.78
CA SER A 227 -21.68 -11.01 1.98
C SER A 227 -22.61 -12.04 2.60
N LYS A 228 -23.54 -12.60 1.80
CA LYS A 228 -24.41 -13.70 2.23
C LYS A 228 -23.57 -14.76 2.95
N PRO A 229 -24.07 -15.37 4.04
CA PRO A 229 -23.30 -16.33 4.81
C PRO A 229 -22.81 -17.46 3.89
N ARG A 230 -21.49 -17.67 3.87
CA ARG A 230 -20.83 -18.80 3.18
C ARG A 230 -21.55 -20.09 3.58
N GLN A 231 -22.19 -20.77 2.62
CA GLN A 231 -22.58 -22.16 2.80
C GLN A 231 -21.30 -22.98 3.01
N LYS A 232 -21.23 -23.73 4.12
CA LYS A 232 -20.13 -24.64 4.43
C LYS A 232 -20.07 -25.73 3.36
N THR A 233 -19.21 -25.59 2.36
CA THR A 233 -18.80 -26.71 1.52
C THR A 233 -17.90 -27.61 2.35
N ARG A 234 -18.39 -28.81 2.70
CA ARG A 234 -17.60 -29.88 3.30
C ARG A 234 -16.44 -30.20 2.36
N GLY A 235 -15.20 -30.02 2.85
CA GLY A 235 -14.01 -30.41 2.11
C GLY A 235 -14.04 -31.91 1.82
N ARG A 236 -13.90 -32.28 0.56
CA ARG A 236 -13.46 -33.63 0.18
C ARG A 236 -11.94 -33.62 0.27
N GLU A 237 -11.39 -34.37 1.22
CA GLU A 237 -9.98 -34.76 1.21
C GLU A 237 -9.72 -35.59 -0.05
N VAL A 238 -8.73 -35.19 -0.84
CA VAL A 238 -8.16 -36.02 -1.91
C VAL A 238 -6.90 -36.64 -1.31
N LEU A 239 -6.97 -37.92 -0.98
CA LEU A 239 -5.80 -38.73 -0.65
C LEU A 239 -4.92 -38.86 -1.90
N VAL A 240 -3.65 -38.54 -1.74
CA VAL A 240 -2.60 -38.83 -2.73
C VAL A 240 -2.32 -40.32 -2.68
N GLN A 241 -2.52 -41.02 -3.80
CA GLN A 241 -1.83 -42.27 -4.12
C GLN A 241 -0.79 -41.97 -5.20
#